data_AF-A0A1V5VLC2-F1
#
_entry.id   AF-A0A1V5VLC2-F1
#
_cell.length_a   1.000
_cell.length_b   1.000
_cell.length_c   1.000
_cell.angle_alpha   90.00
_cell.angle_beta   90.00
_cell.angle_gamma   90.00
#
_symmetry.space_group_name_H-M   'P 1'
#
loop_
_entity.id
_entity.type
_entity.pdbx_description
1 polymer ?
#
loop_
_entity_poly.entity_id
_entity_poly.type
_entity_poly.pdbx_seq_one_letter_code
_entity_poly.pdbx_strand_id
1 'polypeptide(L)'
;METDFYQFPENYFLSAVTPIRSRDNYIDTLSTHPNIQKRRENIQYLSGGLSDQGRQIFVQTETLFNEVRDLARFECINLYLTQHEFEEAFYNTFILEQSFPDNSFLRMAKTASIYGIAKCKSQGRLSQAIENYKKREGEIQQISYFFSKISKKELLVLALRFAWEAHRKDKDNVYLLNITKDLLHEVSVENKMGYIDFCDYPMGTNIDSIPEEPQIIDTTTVSSKYQRIKQQTKNTKVKPTEKFTTLNYMLVDLRCEEDFIDLWNIVVKNYEDDKIRAVIEDKSTLNINKLLIIKPYYFISSKKRNEKAVLRNYVRAEKESDELCKTVQTSIQKLSLPALLYSADNIKQFNTEQYNQYAKIQSWIQEFISAEDVEMIYYQTANMQDVVKETGCDAINLIVARKSRDKFVNSGKVFSLLEAVFCPVVTPVMIARIALPRYDIKANFIVIDIEKGKVKLNHGIEADGSNYKAYVNSFIYNMYAKINKEK
;
A
#
# COMPACT_ATOMS: atom_id res chain seq x y z
N MET A 1 23.82 4.02 -0.62
CA MET A 1 22.90 4.91 0.13
C MET A 1 23.57 6.24 0.40
N GLU A 2 24.84 6.25 0.78
CA GLU A 2 25.67 7.46 0.82
C GLU A 2 26.15 7.83 -0.58
N THR A 3 26.57 9.09 -0.73
CA THR A 3 27.13 9.64 -1.97
C THR A 3 28.33 10.52 -1.64
N ASP A 4 29.02 11.01 -2.67
CA ASP A 4 30.12 11.96 -2.49
C ASP A 4 29.66 13.29 -1.85
N PHE A 5 28.35 13.53 -1.79
CA PHE A 5 27.77 14.75 -1.21
C PHE A 5 27.39 14.63 0.27
N TYR A 6 27.16 13.41 0.78
CA TYR A 6 26.73 13.22 2.16
C TYR A 6 27.04 11.82 2.70
N GLN A 7 27.29 11.79 4.01
CA GLN A 7 27.45 10.56 4.79
C GLN A 7 26.50 10.58 5.98
N PHE A 8 25.99 9.41 6.35
CA PHE A 8 25.17 9.26 7.53
C PHE A 8 26.04 9.21 8.79
N PRO A 9 25.53 9.70 9.93
CA PRO A 9 26.24 9.59 11.20
C PRO A 9 26.54 8.12 11.56
N GLU A 10 27.72 7.84 12.11
CA GLU A 10 28.13 6.48 12.49
C GLU A 10 27.14 5.78 13.44
N ASN A 11 26.43 6.55 14.28
CA ASN A 11 25.43 6.02 15.22
C ASN A 11 24.16 5.48 14.53
N TYR A 12 24.06 5.56 13.20
CA TYR A 12 23.02 4.91 12.40
C TYR A 12 23.39 3.48 12.02
N PHE A 13 24.62 3.07 12.28
CA PHE A 13 25.14 1.75 11.96
C PHE A 13 25.50 0.95 13.22
N LEU A 14 25.30 -0.37 13.17
CA LEU A 14 25.77 -1.26 14.23
C LEU A 14 27.25 -1.57 13.96
N SER A 15 28.03 -1.64 15.03
CA SER A 15 29.41 -2.15 14.93
C SER A 15 29.44 -3.67 14.71
N ALA A 16 28.41 -4.40 15.15
CA ALA A 16 28.26 -5.83 14.95
C ALA A 16 26.78 -6.23 14.96
N VAL A 17 26.45 -7.23 14.15
CA VAL A 17 25.11 -7.86 14.12
C VAL A 17 25.06 -9.10 15.01
N THR A 18 23.87 -9.42 15.53
CA THR A 18 23.60 -10.66 16.24
C THR A 18 23.75 -11.83 15.25
N PRO A 19 24.62 -12.81 15.51
CA PRO A 19 24.77 -13.96 14.61
C PRO A 19 23.50 -14.80 14.59
N ILE A 20 23.25 -15.48 13.46
CA ILE A 20 22.13 -16.41 13.31
C ILE A 20 22.33 -17.59 14.27
N ARG A 21 21.39 -17.78 15.19
CA ARG A 21 21.44 -18.85 16.19
C ARG A 21 20.62 -20.04 15.76
N SER A 22 21.22 -21.23 15.83
CA SER A 22 20.46 -22.49 15.73
C SER A 22 19.66 -22.70 17.01
N ARG A 23 18.33 -22.76 16.88
CA ARG A 23 17.40 -23.02 17.99
C ARG A 23 16.89 -24.46 17.93
N ASP A 24 17.80 -25.42 17.88
CA ASP A 24 17.45 -26.80 17.56
C ASP A 24 16.91 -27.58 18.79
N ASN A 25 17.33 -27.19 20.00
CA ASN A 25 17.04 -27.90 21.24
C ASN A 25 16.04 -27.17 22.15
N TYR A 26 14.81 -27.00 21.68
CA TYR A 26 13.73 -26.45 22.49
C TYR A 26 12.94 -27.55 23.22
N ILE A 27 12.28 -27.21 24.32
CA ILE A 27 11.42 -28.13 25.07
C ILE A 27 10.19 -28.48 24.22
N ASP A 28 10.03 -29.75 23.88
CA ASP A 28 8.99 -30.28 23.00
C ASP A 28 7.98 -31.18 23.72
N THR A 29 7.96 -31.18 25.06
CA THR A 29 7.14 -32.09 25.89
C THR A 29 5.64 -31.99 25.62
N LEU A 30 5.15 -30.83 25.18
CA LEU A 30 3.75 -30.58 24.83
C LEU A 30 3.54 -30.36 23.31
N SER A 31 4.55 -30.61 22.50
CA SER A 31 4.51 -30.42 21.04
C SER A 31 4.01 -31.68 20.34
N THR A 32 3.27 -31.52 19.25
CA THR A 32 2.89 -32.64 18.36
C THR A 32 4.08 -33.15 17.53
N HIS A 33 5.18 -32.39 17.48
CA HIS A 33 6.40 -32.74 16.75
C HIS A 33 7.63 -32.62 17.66
N PRO A 34 8.57 -33.58 17.58
CA PRO A 34 9.82 -33.52 18.34
C PRO A 34 10.68 -32.33 17.90
N ASN A 35 11.53 -31.85 18.79
CA ASN A 35 12.43 -30.73 18.50
C ASN A 35 13.41 -31.05 17.35
N ILE A 36 13.97 -30.00 16.74
CA ILE A 36 14.80 -30.10 15.54
C ILE A 36 16.04 -30.98 15.82
N GLN A 37 16.63 -30.87 17.02
CA GLN A 37 17.77 -31.70 17.41
C GLN A 37 17.41 -33.19 17.37
N LYS A 38 16.35 -33.62 18.06
CA LYS A 38 15.89 -35.01 18.05
C LYS A 38 15.55 -35.49 16.64
N ARG A 39 14.99 -34.61 15.80
CA ARG A 39 14.71 -34.93 14.39
C ARG A 39 16.00 -35.19 13.61
N ARG A 40 17.04 -34.37 13.81
CA ARG A 40 18.36 -34.55 13.18
C ARG A 40 19.03 -35.84 13.66
N GLU A 41 19.01 -36.11 14.95
CA GLU A 41 19.55 -37.34 15.55
C GLU A 41 18.86 -38.59 14.97
N ASN A 42 17.54 -38.56 14.86
CA ASN A 42 16.77 -39.65 14.25
C ASN A 42 17.11 -39.84 12.76
N ILE A 43 17.22 -38.75 11.99
CA ILE A 43 17.62 -38.83 10.58
C ILE A 43 19.04 -39.39 10.46
N GLN A 44 19.97 -38.93 11.30
CA GLN A 44 21.34 -39.42 11.34
C GLN A 44 21.38 -40.92 11.63
N TYR A 45 20.63 -41.39 12.62
CA TYR A 45 20.49 -42.81 12.94
C TYR A 45 19.97 -43.62 11.75
N LEU A 46 18.90 -43.16 11.10
CA LEU A 46 18.32 -43.83 9.92
C LEU A 46 19.26 -43.80 8.71
N SER A 47 20.04 -42.73 8.55
CA SER A 47 20.98 -42.56 7.44
C SER A 47 22.30 -43.31 7.62
N GLY A 48 22.67 -43.68 8.85
CA GLY A 48 23.97 -44.29 9.16
C GLY A 48 24.22 -45.66 8.52
N GLY A 49 23.18 -46.30 7.97
CA GLY A 49 23.28 -47.55 7.22
C GLY A 49 23.16 -47.39 5.69
N LEU A 50 23.02 -46.17 5.17
CA LEU A 50 22.85 -45.92 3.74
C LEU A 50 24.22 -45.59 3.09
N SER A 51 24.47 -46.16 1.90
CA SER A 51 25.68 -45.84 1.14
C SER A 51 25.59 -44.47 0.48
N ASP A 52 26.69 -43.73 0.51
CA ASP A 52 26.87 -42.44 -0.18
C ASP A 52 27.31 -42.63 -1.64
N GLN A 53 27.54 -43.87 -2.07
CA GLN A 53 28.07 -44.19 -3.39
C GLN A 53 27.08 -43.78 -4.50
N GLY A 54 27.57 -42.97 -5.45
CA GLY A 54 26.76 -42.44 -6.55
C GLY A 54 25.94 -41.21 -6.19
N ARG A 55 26.09 -40.62 -5.00
CA ARG A 55 25.45 -39.33 -4.69
C ARG A 55 25.95 -38.23 -5.61
N GLN A 56 24.99 -37.50 -6.17
CA GLN A 56 25.25 -36.29 -6.92
C GLN A 56 24.87 -35.09 -6.05
N ILE A 57 25.68 -34.04 -6.11
CA ILE A 57 25.39 -32.78 -5.40
C ILE A 57 24.07 -32.18 -5.91
N PHE A 58 23.82 -32.31 -7.22
CA PHE A 58 22.59 -31.89 -7.86
C PHE A 58 21.96 -33.06 -8.63
N VAL A 59 20.64 -33.24 -8.46
CA VAL A 59 19.85 -34.23 -9.23
C VAL A 59 19.56 -33.73 -10.65
N GLN A 60 19.44 -32.41 -10.81
CA GLN A 60 19.38 -31.72 -12.09
C GLN A 60 20.71 -31.00 -12.34
N THR A 61 20.89 -30.36 -13.50
CA THR A 61 22.08 -29.52 -13.71
C THR A 61 22.15 -28.40 -12.67
N GLU A 62 23.34 -28.08 -12.18
CA GLU A 62 23.58 -26.95 -11.28
C GLU A 62 23.03 -25.63 -11.84
N THR A 63 23.13 -25.42 -13.16
CA THR A 63 22.57 -24.25 -13.86
C THR A 63 21.05 -24.14 -13.64
N LEU A 64 20.29 -25.18 -13.95
CA LEU A 64 18.83 -25.20 -13.73
C LEU A 64 18.48 -25.01 -12.24
N PHE A 65 19.24 -25.61 -11.33
CA PHE A 65 19.03 -25.40 -9.90
C PHE A 65 19.19 -23.93 -9.49
N ASN A 66 20.27 -23.29 -9.93
CA ASN A 66 20.54 -21.89 -9.63
C ASN A 66 19.51 -20.96 -10.31
N GLU A 67 19.08 -21.27 -11.54
CA GLU A 67 18.02 -20.54 -12.24
C GLU A 67 16.70 -20.58 -11.46
N VAL A 68 16.24 -21.77 -11.07
CA VAL A 68 15.02 -21.94 -10.26
C VAL A 68 15.14 -21.24 -8.91
N ARG A 69 16.31 -21.33 -8.26
CA ARG A 69 16.57 -20.63 -7.00
C ARG A 69 16.46 -19.13 -7.17
N ASP A 70 17.05 -18.57 -8.22
CA ASP A 70 17.05 -17.14 -8.44
C ASP A 70 15.64 -16.66 -8.81
N LEU A 71 14.92 -17.37 -9.69
CA LEU A 71 13.49 -17.12 -9.97
C LEU A 71 12.64 -17.10 -8.69
N ALA A 72 12.85 -18.07 -7.79
CA ALA A 72 12.14 -18.10 -6.52
C ALA A 72 12.47 -16.89 -5.64
N ARG A 73 13.72 -16.40 -5.65
CA ARG A 73 14.10 -15.19 -4.91
C ARG A 73 13.47 -13.92 -5.49
N PHE A 74 13.38 -13.81 -6.82
CA PHE A 74 12.64 -12.74 -7.48
C PHE A 74 11.16 -12.75 -7.07
N GLU A 75 10.51 -13.92 -7.06
CA GLU A 75 9.11 -14.04 -6.64
C GLU A 75 8.93 -13.74 -5.14
N CYS A 76 9.86 -14.14 -4.28
CA CYS A 76 9.81 -13.76 -2.86
C CYS A 76 9.77 -12.23 -2.67
N ILE A 77 10.56 -11.47 -3.44
CA ILE A 77 10.52 -9.99 -3.37
C ILE A 77 9.14 -9.45 -3.75
N ASN A 78 8.52 -9.99 -4.82
CA ASN A 78 7.17 -9.61 -5.23
C ASN A 78 6.12 -9.90 -4.13
N LEU A 79 6.22 -11.07 -3.50
CA LEU A 79 5.36 -11.46 -2.38
C LEU A 79 5.55 -10.54 -1.16
N TYR A 80 6.81 -10.24 -0.79
CA TYR A 80 7.13 -9.33 0.32
C TYR A 80 6.54 -7.94 0.10
N LEU A 81 6.67 -7.38 -1.10
CA LEU A 81 6.09 -6.08 -1.44
C LEU A 81 4.56 -6.10 -1.34
N THR A 82 3.92 -7.16 -1.84
CA THR A 82 2.45 -7.33 -1.81
C THR A 82 1.90 -7.51 -0.38
N GLN A 83 2.74 -8.00 0.54
CA GLN A 83 2.42 -8.20 1.95
C GLN A 83 2.93 -7.06 2.86
N HIS A 84 3.52 -6.02 2.28
CA HIS A 84 4.14 -4.89 2.99
C HIS A 84 5.30 -5.27 3.92
N GLU A 85 5.94 -6.41 3.66
CA GLU A 85 7.21 -6.82 4.27
C GLU A 85 8.36 -6.07 3.58
N PHE A 86 8.35 -4.74 3.70
CA PHE A 86 9.24 -3.85 2.95
C PHE A 86 10.71 -4.02 3.34
N GLU A 87 10.98 -4.35 4.60
CA GLU A 87 12.33 -4.63 5.07
C GLU A 87 12.94 -5.87 4.38
N GLU A 88 12.18 -6.97 4.34
CA GLU A 88 12.52 -8.21 3.68
C GLU A 88 12.71 -7.98 2.17
N ALA A 89 11.79 -7.27 1.54
CA ALA A 89 11.88 -6.90 0.13
C ALA A 89 13.15 -6.08 -0.14
N PHE A 90 13.44 -5.07 0.69
CA PHE A 90 14.61 -4.22 0.54
C PHE A 90 15.92 -5.01 0.65
N TYR A 91 16.05 -5.84 1.69
CA TYR A 91 17.24 -6.64 1.93
C TYR A 91 17.48 -7.67 0.81
N ASN A 92 16.45 -8.43 0.43
CA ASN A 92 16.59 -9.45 -0.62
C ASN A 92 16.89 -8.81 -1.98
N THR A 93 16.31 -7.65 -2.27
CA THR A 93 16.62 -6.89 -3.48
C THR A 93 18.08 -6.47 -3.50
N PHE A 94 18.61 -5.93 -2.40
CA PHE A 94 20.01 -5.55 -2.28
C PHE A 94 20.97 -6.74 -2.52
N ILE A 95 20.63 -7.93 -2.03
CA ILE A 95 21.42 -9.14 -2.30
C ILE A 95 21.39 -9.51 -3.78
N LEU A 96 20.21 -9.54 -4.41
CA LEU A 96 20.09 -9.92 -5.82
C LEU A 96 20.74 -8.91 -6.76
N GLU A 97 20.77 -7.62 -6.42
CA GLU A 97 21.47 -6.58 -7.20
C GLU A 97 22.97 -6.86 -7.33
N GLN A 98 23.59 -7.59 -6.41
CA GLN A 98 25.00 -7.99 -6.54
C GLN A 98 25.24 -8.91 -7.73
N SER A 99 24.22 -9.70 -8.11
CA SER A 99 24.26 -10.60 -9.27
C SER A 99 23.59 -10.00 -10.50
N PHE A 100 22.61 -9.09 -10.31
CA PHE A 100 21.78 -8.50 -11.36
C PHE A 100 21.66 -6.98 -11.22
N PRO A 101 22.77 -6.21 -11.31
CA PRO A 101 22.81 -4.79 -10.93
C PRO A 101 21.94 -3.85 -11.77
N ASP A 102 21.69 -4.19 -13.04
CA ASP A 102 20.92 -3.36 -13.97
C ASP A 102 19.48 -3.86 -14.19
N ASN A 103 19.00 -4.77 -13.36
CA ASN A 103 17.65 -5.31 -13.46
C ASN A 103 16.58 -4.26 -13.09
N SER A 104 15.63 -4.01 -14.00
CA SER A 104 14.55 -3.02 -13.81
C SER A 104 13.59 -3.39 -12.68
N PHE A 105 13.24 -4.67 -12.55
CA PHE A 105 12.41 -5.16 -11.45
C PHE A 105 13.08 -4.93 -10.10
N LEU A 106 14.36 -5.27 -9.93
CA LEU A 106 15.07 -5.05 -8.66
C LEU A 106 15.14 -3.56 -8.32
N ARG A 107 15.43 -2.71 -9.30
CA ARG A 107 15.43 -1.26 -9.09
C ARG A 107 14.07 -0.74 -8.62
N MET A 108 12.99 -1.15 -9.29
CA MET A 108 11.63 -0.78 -8.91
C MET A 108 11.26 -1.32 -7.54
N ALA A 109 11.59 -2.59 -7.25
CA ALA A 109 11.33 -3.24 -5.98
C ALA A 109 12.05 -2.52 -4.83
N LYS A 110 13.34 -2.21 -5.00
CA LYS A 110 14.13 -1.47 -4.00
C LYS A 110 13.52 -0.11 -3.69
N THR A 111 13.14 0.62 -4.73
CA THR A 111 12.49 1.93 -4.60
C THR A 111 11.14 1.81 -3.92
N ALA A 112 10.30 0.83 -4.32
CA ALA A 112 9.01 0.56 -3.69
C ALA A 112 9.15 0.19 -2.21
N SER A 113 10.17 -0.60 -1.84
CA SER A 113 10.45 -0.93 -0.44
C SER A 113 10.82 0.29 0.39
N ILE A 114 11.76 1.13 -0.08
CA ILE A 114 12.13 2.35 0.66
C ILE A 114 10.93 3.31 0.74
N TYR A 115 10.16 3.46 -0.34
CA TYR A 115 8.94 4.26 -0.37
C TYR A 115 7.94 3.79 0.70
N GLY A 116 7.61 2.49 0.74
CA GLY A 116 6.71 1.92 1.74
C GLY A 116 7.19 2.17 3.18
N ILE A 117 8.48 1.95 3.46
CA ILE A 117 9.06 2.25 4.78
C ILE A 117 8.94 3.74 5.10
N ALA A 118 9.21 4.63 4.14
CA ALA A 118 9.11 6.06 4.32
C ALA A 118 7.68 6.51 4.66
N LYS A 119 6.66 5.98 3.95
CA LYS A 119 5.24 6.26 4.22
C LYS A 119 4.78 5.72 5.57
N CYS A 120 5.15 4.48 5.91
CA CYS A 120 4.87 3.92 7.24
C CYS A 120 5.51 4.77 8.34
N LYS A 121 6.78 5.17 8.19
CA LYS A 121 7.47 6.02 9.16
C LYS A 121 6.83 7.40 9.26
N SER A 122 6.44 7.99 8.14
CA SER A 122 5.89 9.33 8.12
C SER A 122 4.54 9.42 8.82
N GLN A 123 3.76 8.35 8.79
CA GLN A 123 2.46 8.22 9.45
C GLN A 123 2.56 7.66 10.88
N GLY A 124 3.78 7.47 11.41
CA GLY A 124 4.00 6.97 12.78
C GLY A 124 3.78 5.47 12.95
N ARG A 125 3.80 4.71 11.85
CA ARG A 125 3.50 3.27 11.77
C ARG A 125 4.70 2.44 11.34
N LEU A 126 5.91 2.86 11.67
CA LEU A 126 7.15 2.16 11.28
C LEU A 126 7.17 0.67 11.65
N SER A 127 6.55 0.30 12.77
CA SER A 127 6.47 -1.09 13.22
C SER A 127 5.64 -2.01 12.31
N GLN A 128 4.85 -1.45 11.39
CA GLN A 128 4.16 -2.22 10.34
C GLN A 128 5.09 -2.58 9.17
N ALA A 129 6.15 -1.79 8.94
CA ALA A 129 7.07 -1.99 7.82
C ALA A 129 8.40 -2.66 8.23
N ILE A 130 8.79 -2.54 9.50
CA ILE A 130 10.10 -2.95 10.00
C ILE A 130 9.96 -3.63 11.36
N GLU A 131 10.66 -4.76 11.50
CA GLU A 131 10.74 -5.45 12.78
C GLU A 131 11.75 -4.77 13.72
N ASN A 132 11.52 -4.86 15.03
CA ASN A 132 12.51 -4.36 15.99
C ASN A 132 13.85 -5.09 15.79
N TYR A 133 14.92 -4.32 15.52
CA TYR A 133 16.27 -4.85 15.27
C TYR A 133 16.76 -5.82 16.37
N LYS A 134 16.30 -5.67 17.62
CA LYS A 134 16.69 -6.58 18.71
C LYS A 134 16.16 -8.01 18.54
N LYS A 135 15.13 -8.20 17.72
CA LYS A 135 14.55 -9.52 17.40
C LYS A 135 15.14 -10.15 16.14
N ARG A 136 15.93 -9.38 15.39
CA ARG A 136 16.55 -9.79 14.14
C ARG A 136 17.94 -10.36 14.38
N GLU A 137 18.30 -11.34 13.57
CA GLU A 137 19.61 -11.99 13.55
C GLU A 137 20.16 -11.92 12.12
N GLY A 138 21.47 -11.91 11.96
CA GLY A 138 22.16 -11.76 10.68
C GLY A 138 22.18 -10.32 10.14
N GLU A 139 22.66 -10.17 8.91
CA GLU A 139 22.91 -8.86 8.28
C GLU A 139 21.65 -8.01 8.09
N ILE A 140 20.47 -8.62 7.98
CA ILE A 140 19.20 -7.88 7.91
C ILE A 140 18.97 -6.99 9.15
N GLN A 141 19.55 -7.35 10.30
CA GLN A 141 19.49 -6.53 11.51
C GLN A 141 20.05 -5.12 11.30
N GLN A 142 21.08 -4.97 10.46
CA GLN A 142 21.68 -3.68 10.14
C GLN A 142 20.67 -2.75 9.46
N ILE A 143 19.82 -3.31 8.60
CA ILE A 143 18.75 -2.58 7.91
C ILE A 143 17.67 -2.14 8.91
N SER A 144 17.24 -3.04 9.79
CA SER A 144 16.27 -2.73 10.86
C SER A 144 16.77 -1.60 11.74
N TYR A 145 18.06 -1.66 12.12
CA TYR A 145 18.68 -0.65 12.95
C TYR A 145 18.75 0.69 12.24
N PHE A 146 19.28 0.73 11.01
CA PHE A 146 19.40 1.95 10.23
C PHE A 146 18.06 2.67 10.08
N PHE A 147 17.03 1.97 9.61
CA PHE A 147 15.71 2.58 9.42
C PHE A 147 14.99 2.91 10.73
N SER A 148 15.38 2.30 11.86
CA SER A 148 14.91 2.74 13.18
C SER A 148 15.55 4.07 13.61
N LYS A 149 16.79 4.35 13.20
CA LYS A 149 17.58 5.51 13.62
C LYS A 149 17.44 6.74 12.75
N ILE A 150 17.37 6.57 11.44
CA ILE A 150 17.20 7.67 10.48
C ILE A 150 15.97 8.52 10.83
N SER A 151 16.01 9.85 10.70
CA SER A 151 14.82 10.66 10.98
C SER A 151 13.73 10.48 9.92
N LYS A 152 12.49 10.88 10.24
CA LYS A 152 11.37 10.87 9.28
C LYS A 152 11.72 11.67 8.01
N LYS A 153 12.31 12.87 8.18
CA LYS A 153 12.62 13.76 7.06
C LYS A 153 13.75 13.21 6.20
N GLU A 154 14.82 12.70 6.80
CA GLU A 154 15.92 12.07 6.08
C GLU A 154 15.44 10.85 5.29
N LEU A 155 14.57 10.02 5.86
CA LEU A 155 14.04 8.87 5.15
C LEU A 155 13.14 9.27 3.97
N LEU A 156 12.32 10.30 4.10
CA LEU A 156 11.51 10.83 3.00
C LEU A 156 12.38 11.36 1.86
N VAL A 157 13.44 12.11 2.19
CA VAL A 157 14.38 12.64 1.19
C VAL A 157 15.21 11.52 0.56
N LEU A 158 15.61 10.51 1.33
CA LEU A 158 16.26 9.30 0.80
C LEU A 158 15.34 8.58 -0.18
N ALA A 159 14.09 8.34 0.20
CA ALA A 159 13.10 7.71 -0.66
C ALA A 159 12.89 8.50 -1.95
N LEU A 160 12.80 9.83 -1.86
CA LEU A 160 12.66 10.72 -3.01
C LEU A 160 13.83 10.57 -3.97
N ARG A 161 15.06 10.54 -3.44
CA ARG A 161 16.26 10.34 -4.23
C ARG A 161 16.22 8.99 -4.98
N PHE A 162 15.91 7.90 -4.27
CA PHE A 162 15.79 6.57 -4.89
C PHE A 162 14.68 6.52 -5.96
N ALA A 163 13.55 7.17 -5.71
CA ALA A 163 12.45 7.24 -6.65
C ALA A 163 12.83 8.02 -7.91
N TRP A 164 13.47 9.19 -7.76
CA TRP A 164 13.96 9.98 -8.89
C TRP A 164 15.00 9.22 -9.71
N GLU A 165 16.01 8.62 -9.06
CA GLU A 165 17.05 7.86 -9.76
C GLU A 165 16.47 6.66 -10.52
N ALA A 166 15.47 5.98 -9.95
CA ALA A 166 14.76 4.89 -10.62
C ALA A 166 13.93 5.37 -11.81
N HIS A 167 13.12 6.42 -11.64
CA HIS A 167 12.33 7.02 -12.71
C HIS A 167 13.21 7.54 -13.86
N ARG A 168 14.34 8.15 -13.55
CA ARG A 168 15.29 8.63 -14.56
C ARG A 168 15.80 7.51 -15.46
N LYS A 169 16.02 6.31 -14.89
CA LYS A 169 16.46 5.14 -15.66
C LYS A 169 15.30 4.38 -16.34
N ASP A 170 14.05 4.59 -15.92
CA ASP A 170 12.85 3.95 -16.45
C ASP A 170 11.72 4.98 -16.57
N LYS A 171 11.85 5.86 -17.58
CA LYS A 171 10.99 7.06 -17.73
C LYS A 171 9.53 6.74 -18.07
N ASP A 172 9.30 5.60 -18.72
CA ASP A 172 7.96 5.16 -19.14
C ASP A 172 7.16 4.53 -17.97
N ASN A 173 7.83 4.23 -16.86
CA ASN A 173 7.20 3.63 -15.70
C ASN A 173 6.42 4.68 -14.88
N VAL A 174 5.10 4.72 -15.13
CA VAL A 174 4.17 5.64 -14.47
C VAL A 174 4.14 5.46 -12.95
N TYR A 175 4.34 4.23 -12.43
CA TYR A 175 4.38 3.99 -10.99
C TYR A 175 5.54 4.74 -10.33
N LEU A 176 6.75 4.64 -10.91
CA LEU A 176 7.93 5.35 -10.41
C LEU A 176 7.72 6.87 -10.43
N LEU A 177 7.16 7.41 -11.51
CA LEU A 177 6.83 8.84 -11.58
C LEU A 177 5.81 9.25 -10.51
N ASN A 178 4.79 8.43 -10.26
CA ASN A 178 3.74 8.74 -9.30
C ASN A 178 4.27 8.72 -7.86
N ILE A 179 5.09 7.73 -7.47
CA ILE A 179 5.73 7.74 -6.14
C ILE A 179 6.73 8.87 -5.98
N THR A 180 7.45 9.27 -7.03
CA THR A 180 8.30 10.47 -7.00
C THR A 180 7.48 11.72 -6.72
N LYS A 181 6.35 11.90 -7.42
CA LYS A 181 5.44 13.04 -7.19
C LYS A 181 4.84 13.02 -5.78
N ASP A 182 4.44 11.86 -5.28
CA ASP A 182 3.92 11.69 -3.91
C ASP A 182 4.97 12.08 -2.86
N LEU A 183 6.21 11.58 -3.00
CA LEU A 183 7.32 11.92 -2.12
C LEU A 183 7.71 13.39 -2.20
N LEU A 184 7.73 13.98 -3.41
CA LEU A 184 7.95 15.42 -3.61
C LEU A 184 6.91 16.23 -2.85
N HIS A 185 5.63 15.90 -3.03
CA HIS A 185 4.54 16.55 -2.32
C HIS A 185 4.75 16.46 -0.79
N GLU A 186 5.06 15.28 -0.27
CA GLU A 186 5.26 15.10 1.16
C GLU A 186 6.47 15.88 1.70
N VAL A 187 7.58 15.91 0.96
CA VAL A 187 8.78 16.70 1.30
C VAL A 187 8.48 18.20 1.25
N SER A 188 7.95 18.70 0.14
CA SER A 188 7.84 20.13 -0.13
C SER A 188 6.62 20.78 0.53
N VAL A 189 5.48 20.08 0.56
CA VAL A 189 4.21 20.63 1.04
C VAL A 189 3.97 20.27 2.50
N GLU A 190 3.99 18.98 2.83
CA GLU A 190 3.63 18.52 4.17
C GLU A 190 4.73 18.83 5.19
N ASN A 191 5.99 18.60 4.81
CA ASN A 191 7.15 18.88 5.66
C ASN A 191 7.74 20.29 5.43
N LYS A 192 7.18 21.06 4.48
CA LYS A 192 7.54 22.45 4.17
C LYS A 192 9.04 22.65 3.87
N MET A 193 9.68 21.66 3.27
CA MET A 193 11.08 21.75 2.86
C MET A 193 11.13 22.32 1.45
N GLY A 194 11.52 23.56 1.27
CA GLY A 194 11.74 24.17 -0.03
C GLY A 194 13.10 23.79 -0.62
N TYR A 195 13.35 24.18 -1.87
CA TYR A 195 14.67 23.98 -2.47
C TYR A 195 15.75 24.60 -1.57
N ILE A 196 15.58 25.84 -1.10
CA ILE A 196 16.54 26.57 -0.25
C ILE A 196 16.98 25.86 1.03
N ASP A 197 16.26 24.83 1.48
CA ASP A 197 16.64 24.03 2.64
C ASP A 197 17.77 23.03 2.32
N PHE A 198 18.10 22.84 1.04
CA PHE A 198 19.16 21.96 0.58
C PHE A 198 20.36 22.74 0.04
N CYS A 199 21.56 22.26 0.36
CA CYS A 199 22.84 22.86 0.01
C CYS A 199 23.18 22.64 -1.47
N ASP A 200 23.98 23.53 -2.06
CA ASP A 200 24.58 23.33 -3.40
C ASP A 200 26.02 22.80 -3.35
N TYR A 201 26.54 22.51 -2.14
CA TYR A 201 27.91 22.04 -1.90
C TYR A 201 27.92 20.74 -1.10
N PRO A 202 28.90 19.84 -1.32
CA PRO A 202 29.08 18.62 -0.52
C PRO A 202 29.23 18.89 0.98
N MET A 203 28.80 17.92 1.79
CA MET A 203 29.05 17.91 3.22
C MET A 203 30.55 17.95 3.52
N GLY A 204 30.98 18.79 4.47
CA GLY A 204 32.40 18.98 4.81
C GLY A 204 33.13 20.03 3.96
N THR A 205 32.46 20.71 3.03
CA THR A 205 33.03 21.84 2.28
C THR A 205 33.38 23.00 3.22
N ASN A 206 34.62 23.51 3.13
CA ASN A 206 35.05 24.65 3.94
C ASN A 206 34.41 25.95 3.42
N ILE A 207 33.66 26.64 4.29
CA ILE A 207 32.89 27.86 3.95
C ILE A 207 33.81 28.98 3.43
N ASP A 208 35.02 29.10 3.98
CA ASP A 208 36.00 30.15 3.62
C ASP A 208 36.59 29.95 2.22
N SER A 209 36.45 28.75 1.66
CA SER A 209 36.91 28.43 0.30
C SER A 209 35.85 28.62 -0.78
N ILE A 210 34.62 29.00 -0.42
CA ILE A 210 33.53 29.25 -1.38
C ILE A 210 33.61 30.69 -1.88
N PRO A 211 33.85 30.93 -3.19
CA PRO A 211 33.91 32.28 -3.75
C PRO A 211 32.68 33.12 -3.37
N GLU A 212 32.88 34.39 -3.06
CA GLU A 212 31.77 35.34 -3.05
C GLU A 212 31.33 35.58 -4.50
N GLU A 213 30.11 35.16 -4.86
CA GLU A 213 29.57 35.42 -6.19
C GLU A 213 29.37 36.94 -6.35
N PRO A 214 29.87 37.54 -7.45
CA PRO A 214 29.66 38.96 -7.71
C PRO A 214 28.17 39.23 -7.91
N GLN A 215 27.63 40.20 -7.17
CA GLN A 215 26.25 40.68 -7.39
C GLN A 215 26.17 41.35 -8.77
N ILE A 216 25.70 40.62 -9.79
CA ILE A 216 25.37 41.21 -11.08
C ILE A 216 24.05 41.98 -10.89
N ILE A 217 24.15 43.29 -10.65
CA ILE A 217 23.01 44.20 -10.68
C ILE A 217 22.85 44.65 -12.13
N ASP A 218 22.01 43.96 -12.90
CA ASP A 218 21.60 44.42 -14.23
C ASP A 218 20.60 45.58 -14.08
N THR A 219 21.08 46.81 -14.22
CA THR A 219 20.29 48.04 -14.02
C THR A 219 19.36 48.38 -15.18
N THR A 220 19.35 47.61 -16.26
CA THR A 220 18.75 47.99 -17.55
C THR A 220 17.32 47.54 -17.80
N THR A 221 16.72 46.71 -16.93
CA THR A 221 15.28 46.39 -17.03
C THR A 221 14.52 46.83 -15.77
N VAL A 222 13.50 47.68 -15.98
CA VAL A 222 12.53 48.07 -14.95
C VAL A 222 11.61 46.87 -14.67
N SER A 223 12.12 45.87 -13.96
CA SER A 223 11.32 44.79 -13.39
C SER A 223 10.89 45.16 -11.99
N SER A 224 9.66 44.81 -11.59
CA SER A 224 9.14 45.14 -10.24
C SER A 224 10.05 44.58 -9.13
N LYS A 225 10.04 45.21 -7.94
CA LYS A 225 10.83 44.77 -6.77
C LYS A 225 10.68 43.26 -6.48
N TYR A 226 9.49 42.72 -6.72
CA TYR A 226 9.18 41.29 -6.61
C TYR A 226 9.86 40.43 -7.68
N GLN A 227 9.93 40.88 -8.93
CA GLN A 227 10.64 40.18 -10.01
C GLN A 227 12.16 40.17 -9.76
N ARG A 228 12.73 41.26 -9.23
CA ARG A 228 14.15 41.31 -8.84
C ARG A 228 14.49 40.34 -7.72
N ILE A 229 13.63 40.23 -6.70
CA ILE A 229 13.80 39.27 -5.60
C ILE A 229 13.71 37.82 -6.12
N LYS A 230 12.77 37.54 -7.04
CA LYS A 230 12.58 36.21 -7.67
C LYS A 230 13.74 35.82 -8.60
N GLN A 231 14.38 36.79 -9.25
CA GLN A 231 15.59 36.59 -10.06
C GLN A 231 16.85 36.43 -9.19
N GLN A 232 16.98 37.19 -8.10
CA GLN A 232 18.09 37.03 -7.13
C GLN A 232 18.03 35.67 -6.42
N THR A 233 16.85 35.15 -6.08
CA THR A 233 16.71 33.81 -5.48
C THR A 233 16.96 32.66 -6.46
N LYS A 234 16.80 32.88 -7.77
CA LYS A 234 17.10 31.86 -8.80
C LYS A 234 18.60 31.61 -9.00
N ASN A 235 19.45 32.60 -8.69
CA ASN A 235 20.88 32.56 -9.01
C ASN A 235 21.81 32.51 -7.78
N THR A 236 21.32 32.58 -6.55
CA THR A 236 22.18 32.54 -5.36
C THR A 236 22.32 31.10 -4.88
N LYS A 237 23.52 30.52 -5.00
CA LYS A 237 23.80 29.19 -4.44
C LYS A 237 23.63 29.17 -2.92
N VAL A 238 23.00 28.12 -2.39
CA VAL A 238 22.80 27.88 -0.97
C VAL A 238 24.11 27.37 -0.35
N LYS A 239 24.73 28.22 0.48
CA LYS A 239 25.96 27.89 1.22
C LYS A 239 25.65 27.07 2.49
N PRO A 240 26.57 26.19 2.93
CA PRO A 240 26.39 25.43 4.16
C PRO A 240 26.36 26.35 5.39
N THR A 241 25.56 25.98 6.40
CA THR A 241 25.45 26.68 7.68
C THR A 241 25.67 25.73 8.85
N GLU A 242 25.98 26.25 10.04
CA GLU A 242 26.19 25.42 11.26
C GLU A 242 24.97 24.57 11.65
N LYS A 243 23.78 24.93 11.18
CA LYS A 243 22.53 24.20 11.43
C LYS A 243 22.29 23.05 10.45
N PHE A 244 23.08 22.97 9.37
CA PHE A 244 22.89 21.93 8.36
C PHE A 244 23.30 20.57 8.92
N THR A 245 22.44 19.61 8.66
CA THR A 245 22.62 18.19 9.00
C THR A 245 22.73 17.38 7.71
N THR A 246 22.97 16.08 7.80
CA THR A 246 23.03 15.17 6.64
C THR A 246 21.86 15.41 5.67
N LEU A 247 20.64 15.60 6.19
CA LEU A 247 19.42 15.93 5.43
C LEU A 247 19.63 17.02 4.36
N ASN A 248 20.29 18.12 4.72
CA ASN A 248 20.44 19.30 3.87
C ASN A 248 21.36 19.03 2.66
N TYR A 249 22.16 17.97 2.70
CA TYR A 249 23.11 17.61 1.64
C TYR A 249 22.61 16.48 0.73
N MET A 250 21.45 15.88 1.01
CA MET A 250 21.00 14.66 0.33
C MET A 250 20.53 14.86 -1.12
N LEU A 251 20.25 16.10 -1.53
CA LEU A 251 19.76 16.46 -2.86
C LEU A 251 20.70 17.42 -3.62
N VAL A 252 21.97 17.55 -3.20
CA VAL A 252 22.93 18.52 -3.77
C VAL A 252 23.06 18.37 -5.29
N ASP A 253 23.26 17.14 -5.77
CA ASP A 253 23.34 16.83 -7.20
C ASP A 253 22.00 16.98 -7.91
N LEU A 254 20.91 16.50 -7.32
CA LEU A 254 19.58 16.57 -7.93
C LEU A 254 19.09 18.01 -8.10
N ARG A 255 19.55 18.94 -7.27
CA ARG A 255 19.28 20.38 -7.43
C ARG A 255 19.87 20.99 -8.69
N CYS A 256 20.97 20.42 -9.19
CA CYS A 256 21.57 20.85 -10.44
C CYS A 256 20.86 20.25 -11.66
N GLU A 257 19.94 19.31 -11.48
CA GLU A 257 19.18 18.68 -12.57
C GLU A 257 17.91 19.49 -12.88
N GLU A 258 17.83 20.05 -14.08
CA GLU A 258 16.69 20.86 -14.54
C GLU A 258 15.36 20.06 -14.51
N ASP A 259 15.37 18.83 -15.05
CA ASP A 259 14.20 17.93 -15.05
C ASP A 259 13.62 17.70 -13.64
N PHE A 260 14.49 17.59 -12.62
CA PHE A 260 14.06 17.38 -11.23
C PHE A 260 13.40 18.63 -10.66
N ILE A 261 14.02 19.79 -10.88
CA ILE A 261 13.49 21.09 -10.42
C ILE A 261 12.18 21.43 -11.12
N ASP A 262 12.04 21.11 -12.40
CA ASP A 262 10.80 21.29 -13.14
C ASP A 262 9.68 20.42 -12.56
N LEU A 263 9.96 19.15 -12.28
CA LEU A 263 9.00 18.27 -11.63
C LEU A 263 8.61 18.79 -10.23
N TRP A 264 9.59 19.26 -9.45
CA TRP A 264 9.35 19.88 -8.15
C TRP A 264 8.39 21.05 -8.25
N ASN A 265 8.64 21.98 -9.17
CA ASN A 265 7.80 23.16 -9.39
C ASN A 265 6.39 22.78 -9.84
N ILE A 266 6.26 21.79 -10.72
CA ILE A 266 4.96 21.25 -11.16
C ILE A 266 4.17 20.71 -9.97
N VAL A 267 4.80 19.91 -9.10
CA VAL A 267 4.14 19.32 -7.93
C VAL A 267 3.67 20.39 -6.95
N VAL A 268 4.52 21.37 -6.62
CA VAL A 268 4.15 22.48 -5.73
C VAL A 268 3.01 23.31 -6.32
N LYS A 269 3.09 23.64 -7.62
CA LYS A 269 2.04 24.42 -8.29
C LYS A 269 0.70 23.69 -8.35
N ASN A 270 0.70 22.40 -8.71
CA ASN A 270 -0.52 21.60 -8.76
C ASN A 270 -1.23 21.57 -7.40
N TYR A 271 -0.47 21.51 -6.30
CA TYR A 271 -1.03 21.59 -4.96
C TYR A 271 -1.65 22.95 -4.64
N GLU A 272 -1.00 24.05 -5.01
CA GLU A 272 -1.55 25.40 -4.85
C GLU A 272 -2.86 25.56 -5.63
N ASP A 273 -2.89 25.08 -6.88
CA ASP A 273 -4.07 25.08 -7.73
C ASP A 273 -5.20 24.22 -7.15
N ASP A 274 -4.91 23.02 -6.66
CA ASP A 274 -5.89 22.12 -6.03
C ASP A 274 -6.48 22.73 -4.75
N LYS A 275 -5.67 23.42 -3.94
CA LYS A 275 -6.15 24.17 -2.77
C LYS A 275 -7.09 25.30 -3.16
N ILE A 276 -6.77 26.03 -4.22
CA ILE A 276 -7.63 27.12 -4.73
C ILE A 276 -8.97 26.54 -5.22
N ARG A 277 -8.93 25.43 -5.98
CA ARG A 277 -10.15 24.74 -6.44
C ARG A 277 -11.01 24.26 -5.27
N ALA A 278 -10.42 23.65 -4.25
CA ALA A 278 -11.15 23.17 -3.07
C ALA A 278 -11.86 24.30 -2.28
N VAL A 279 -11.38 25.55 -2.39
CA VAL A 279 -12.04 26.72 -1.77
C VAL A 279 -13.16 27.27 -2.66
N ILE A 280 -13.04 27.14 -3.98
CA ILE A 280 -14.03 27.64 -4.96
C ILE A 280 -15.19 26.65 -5.15
N GLU A 281 -14.90 25.35 -5.15
CA GLU A 281 -15.87 24.28 -5.32
C GLU A 281 -16.28 23.71 -3.95
N ASP A 282 -17.44 24.11 -3.44
CA ASP A 282 -18.05 23.60 -2.19
C ASP A 282 -18.43 22.10 -2.25
N LYS A 283 -17.96 21.37 -3.28
CA LYS A 283 -18.21 19.94 -3.52
C LYS A 283 -16.97 19.29 -4.09
N SER A 284 -16.44 18.30 -3.37
CA SER A 284 -15.42 17.39 -3.88
C SER A 284 -15.99 16.62 -5.09
N THR A 285 -15.55 16.96 -6.30
CA THR A 285 -15.80 16.12 -7.48
C THR A 285 -15.02 14.82 -7.32
N LEU A 286 -15.67 13.67 -7.53
CA LEU A 286 -15.02 12.37 -7.40
C LEU A 286 -14.07 12.09 -8.56
N ASN A 287 -14.30 12.73 -9.72
CA ASN A 287 -13.51 12.66 -10.96
C ASN A 287 -13.15 11.21 -11.32
N ILE A 288 -14.18 10.38 -11.49
CA ILE A 288 -14.06 8.97 -11.87
C ILE A 288 -14.66 8.82 -13.27
N ASN A 289 -13.90 8.36 -14.25
CA ASN A 289 -14.42 8.18 -15.62
C ASN A 289 -15.21 6.88 -15.76
N LYS A 290 -14.65 5.75 -15.30
CA LYS A 290 -15.26 4.43 -15.47
C LYS A 290 -14.87 3.47 -14.34
N LEU A 291 -15.89 2.85 -13.73
CA LEU A 291 -15.70 1.97 -12.59
C LEU A 291 -15.40 0.52 -13.01
N LEU A 292 -14.45 -0.11 -12.34
CA LEU A 292 -14.24 -1.55 -12.36
C LEU A 292 -14.82 -2.15 -11.07
N ILE A 293 -15.90 -2.90 -11.19
CA ILE A 293 -16.60 -3.48 -10.03
C ILE A 293 -16.24 -4.95 -9.95
N ILE A 294 -15.59 -5.34 -8.86
CA ILE A 294 -15.04 -6.68 -8.69
C ILE A 294 -15.89 -7.45 -7.68
N LYS A 295 -16.51 -8.54 -8.14
CA LYS A 295 -17.17 -9.58 -7.35
C LYS A 295 -17.78 -9.08 -6.03
N PRO A 296 -18.90 -8.32 -6.08
CA PRO A 296 -19.62 -7.90 -4.89
C PRO A 296 -19.86 -9.11 -3.97
N TYR A 297 -19.41 -9.02 -2.72
CA TYR A 297 -19.33 -10.20 -1.86
C TYR A 297 -20.22 -10.09 -0.63
N TYR A 298 -20.91 -11.17 -0.33
CA TYR A 298 -21.79 -11.29 0.82
C TYR A 298 -21.23 -12.35 1.78
N PHE A 299 -21.16 -12.07 3.08
CA PHE A 299 -20.72 -13.05 4.08
C PHE A 299 -21.70 -13.18 5.24
N ILE A 300 -21.94 -14.43 5.65
CA ILE A 300 -22.89 -14.76 6.73
C ILE A 300 -22.12 -15.15 7.98
N SER A 301 -22.23 -14.32 9.00
CA SER A 301 -21.62 -14.55 10.31
C SER A 301 -22.57 -15.32 11.22
N SER A 302 -22.18 -16.52 11.63
CA SER A 302 -22.91 -17.37 12.58
C SER A 302 -22.06 -17.69 13.81
N LYS A 303 -22.69 -17.77 14.98
CA LYS A 303 -22.02 -18.25 16.21
C LYS A 303 -21.75 -19.75 16.20
N LYS A 304 -22.49 -20.52 15.39
CA LYS A 304 -22.30 -21.98 15.28
C LYS A 304 -21.09 -22.24 14.37
N ARG A 305 -20.04 -22.82 14.94
CA ARG A 305 -18.78 -23.15 14.26
C ARG A 305 -18.66 -24.61 13.81
N ASN A 306 -19.73 -25.40 13.88
CA ASN A 306 -19.66 -26.77 13.36
C ASN A 306 -19.63 -26.77 11.83
N GLU A 307 -18.86 -27.69 11.27
CA GLU A 307 -18.55 -27.79 9.83
C GLU A 307 -19.82 -27.75 8.95
N LYS A 308 -20.85 -28.53 9.27
CA LYS A 308 -22.12 -28.55 8.54
C LYS A 308 -22.87 -27.21 8.55
N ALA A 309 -22.72 -26.37 9.58
CA ALA A 309 -23.32 -25.04 9.58
C ALA A 309 -22.46 -24.04 8.81
N VAL A 310 -21.14 -24.15 8.92
CA VAL A 310 -20.18 -23.36 8.15
C VAL A 310 -20.41 -23.55 6.66
N LEU A 311 -20.45 -24.80 6.18
CA LEU A 311 -20.71 -25.13 4.77
C LEU A 311 -22.06 -24.57 4.29
N ARG A 312 -23.12 -24.73 5.08
CA ARG A 312 -24.44 -24.17 4.76
C ARG A 312 -24.44 -22.65 4.69
N ASN A 313 -23.65 -21.98 5.51
CA ASN A 313 -23.53 -20.52 5.46
C ASN A 313 -22.76 -20.07 4.22
N TYR A 314 -21.73 -20.81 3.79
CA TYR A 314 -21.01 -20.51 2.54
C TYR A 314 -21.94 -20.60 1.32
N VAL A 315 -22.69 -21.70 1.17
CA VAL A 315 -23.64 -21.85 0.04
C VAL A 315 -24.69 -20.72 0.03
N ARG A 316 -25.19 -20.32 1.21
CA ARG A 316 -26.14 -19.21 1.32
C ARG A 316 -25.49 -17.85 1.00
N ALA A 317 -24.25 -17.65 1.43
CA ALA A 317 -23.48 -16.43 1.18
C ALA A 317 -23.19 -16.25 -0.31
N GLU A 318 -22.88 -17.33 -1.02
CA GLU A 318 -22.72 -17.33 -2.48
C GLU A 318 -24.02 -16.90 -3.17
N LYS A 319 -25.16 -17.49 -2.80
CA LYS A 319 -26.46 -17.11 -3.36
C LYS A 319 -26.82 -15.63 -3.09
N GLU A 320 -26.56 -15.12 -1.89
CA GLU A 320 -26.82 -13.70 -1.57
C GLU A 320 -25.82 -12.77 -2.28
N SER A 321 -24.61 -13.25 -2.60
CA SER A 321 -23.64 -12.51 -3.44
C SER A 321 -24.13 -12.40 -4.88
N ASP A 322 -24.73 -13.45 -5.44
CA ASP A 322 -25.34 -13.39 -6.78
C ASP A 322 -26.51 -12.40 -6.84
N GLU A 323 -27.35 -12.37 -5.78
CA GLU A 323 -28.42 -11.38 -5.66
C GLU A 323 -27.87 -9.95 -5.56
N LEU A 324 -26.82 -9.73 -4.76
CA LEU A 324 -26.13 -8.44 -4.68
C LEU A 324 -25.56 -8.02 -6.04
N CYS A 325 -24.95 -8.95 -6.78
CA CYS A 325 -24.42 -8.70 -8.11
C CYS A 325 -25.52 -8.25 -9.08
N LYS A 326 -26.72 -8.85 -9.02
CA LYS A 326 -27.89 -8.42 -9.81
C LYS A 326 -28.36 -7.03 -9.42
N THR A 327 -28.38 -6.70 -8.13
CA THR A 327 -28.71 -5.34 -7.65
C THR A 327 -27.73 -4.30 -8.20
N VAL A 328 -26.43 -4.61 -8.16
CA VAL A 328 -25.36 -3.77 -8.69
C VAL A 328 -25.56 -3.55 -10.20
N GLN A 329 -25.72 -4.63 -10.97
CA GLN A 329 -25.98 -4.56 -12.41
C GLN A 329 -27.21 -3.70 -12.74
N THR A 330 -28.31 -3.91 -12.02
CA THR A 330 -29.56 -3.13 -12.21
C THR A 330 -29.34 -1.65 -11.91
N SER A 331 -28.58 -1.34 -10.86
CA SER A 331 -28.30 0.04 -10.45
C SER A 331 -27.45 0.78 -11.49
N ILE A 332 -26.40 0.13 -12.00
CA ILE A 332 -25.53 0.67 -13.05
C ILE A 332 -26.33 0.95 -14.33
N GLN A 333 -27.15 -0.02 -14.76
CA GLN A 333 -27.98 0.11 -15.96
C GLN A 333 -28.98 1.25 -15.84
N LYS A 334 -29.68 1.35 -14.70
CA LYS A 334 -30.66 2.43 -14.46
C LYS A 334 -30.03 3.82 -14.47
N LEU A 335 -28.81 3.95 -13.94
CA LEU A 335 -28.09 5.21 -13.86
C LEU A 335 -27.26 5.50 -15.11
N SER A 336 -27.22 4.59 -16.09
CA SER A 336 -26.36 4.66 -17.28
C SER A 336 -24.89 4.92 -16.93
N LEU A 337 -24.41 4.32 -15.83
CA LEU A 337 -23.04 4.52 -15.36
C LEU A 337 -22.04 3.72 -16.21
N PRO A 338 -20.98 4.34 -16.72
CA PRO A 338 -19.84 3.64 -17.32
C PRO A 338 -19.16 2.75 -16.28
N ALA A 339 -19.39 1.44 -16.36
CA ALA A 339 -18.77 0.48 -15.46
C ALA A 339 -18.56 -0.87 -16.15
N LEU A 340 -17.53 -1.59 -15.70
CA LEU A 340 -17.26 -2.99 -16.04
C LEU A 340 -17.46 -3.85 -14.78
N LEU A 341 -18.31 -4.87 -14.87
CA LEU A 341 -18.65 -5.74 -13.74
C LEU A 341 -18.04 -7.13 -13.93
N TYR A 342 -17.17 -7.54 -13.02
CA TYR A 342 -16.65 -8.90 -12.93
C TYR A 342 -17.48 -9.69 -11.91
N SER A 343 -18.52 -10.36 -12.41
CA SER A 343 -19.34 -11.30 -11.65
C SER A 343 -18.68 -12.68 -11.55
N ALA A 344 -19.13 -13.51 -10.61
CA ALA A 344 -18.65 -14.89 -10.48
C ALA A 344 -18.87 -15.72 -11.77
N ASP A 345 -19.98 -15.48 -12.48
CA ASP A 345 -20.29 -16.17 -13.73
C ASP A 345 -19.38 -15.70 -14.87
N ASN A 346 -19.10 -14.40 -14.96
CA ASN A 346 -18.19 -13.85 -15.97
C ASN A 346 -16.78 -14.43 -15.78
N ILE A 347 -16.29 -14.48 -14.53
CA ILE A 347 -14.94 -14.97 -14.20
C ILE A 347 -14.75 -16.44 -14.63
N LYS A 348 -15.78 -17.29 -14.48
CA LYS A 348 -15.72 -18.70 -14.90
C LYS A 348 -15.56 -18.88 -16.41
N GLN A 349 -15.93 -17.86 -17.18
CA GLN A 349 -15.88 -17.86 -18.65
C GLN A 349 -14.64 -17.12 -19.18
N PHE A 350 -13.76 -16.65 -18.31
CA PHE A 350 -12.56 -15.94 -18.73
C PHE A 350 -11.63 -16.84 -19.53
N ASN A 351 -11.11 -16.29 -20.63
CA ASN A 351 -9.96 -16.86 -21.30
C ASN A 351 -8.68 -16.59 -20.48
N THR A 352 -7.54 -17.12 -20.92
CA THR A 352 -6.26 -16.96 -20.23
C THR A 352 -5.87 -15.50 -20.00
N GLU A 353 -6.08 -14.63 -20.99
CA GLU A 353 -5.74 -13.21 -20.91
C GLU A 353 -6.59 -12.46 -19.88
N GLN A 354 -7.91 -12.67 -19.92
CA GLN A 354 -8.86 -12.11 -18.96
C GLN A 354 -8.59 -12.62 -17.54
N TYR A 355 -8.21 -13.90 -17.40
CA TYR A 355 -7.84 -14.46 -16.10
C TYR A 355 -6.54 -13.85 -15.57
N ASN A 356 -5.54 -13.62 -16.42
CA ASN A 356 -4.30 -12.94 -16.03
C ASN A 356 -4.54 -11.50 -15.60
N GLN A 357 -5.40 -10.75 -16.31
CA GLN A 357 -5.84 -9.42 -15.87
C GLN A 357 -6.54 -9.48 -14.51
N TYR A 358 -7.45 -10.44 -14.33
CA TYR A 358 -8.13 -10.65 -13.06
C TYR A 358 -7.15 -10.97 -11.92
N ALA A 359 -6.12 -11.78 -12.17
CA ALA A 359 -5.09 -12.08 -11.19
C ALA A 359 -4.31 -10.82 -10.78
N LYS A 360 -3.93 -9.95 -11.72
CA LYS A 360 -3.30 -8.65 -11.42
C LYS A 360 -4.18 -7.79 -10.52
N ILE A 361 -5.49 -7.71 -10.81
CA ILE A 361 -6.46 -6.98 -9.99
C ILE A 361 -6.58 -7.58 -8.58
N GLN A 362 -6.59 -8.91 -8.46
CA GLN A 362 -6.64 -9.57 -7.15
C GLN A 362 -5.37 -9.31 -6.33
N SER A 363 -4.18 -9.36 -6.94
CA SER A 363 -2.93 -9.00 -6.26
C SER A 363 -2.94 -7.56 -5.77
N TRP A 364 -3.43 -6.63 -6.59
CA TRP A 364 -3.60 -5.24 -6.19
C TRP A 364 -4.59 -5.07 -5.02
N ILE A 365 -5.73 -5.74 -5.06
CA ILE A 365 -6.71 -5.72 -3.96
C ILE A 365 -6.11 -6.33 -2.69
N GLN A 366 -5.31 -7.39 -2.81
CA GLN A 366 -4.64 -8.02 -1.68
C GLN A 366 -3.66 -7.04 -1.03
N GLU A 367 -2.85 -6.33 -1.82
CA GLU A 367 -1.94 -5.30 -1.31
C GLU A 367 -2.73 -4.16 -0.62
N PHE A 368 -3.79 -3.65 -1.25
CA PHE A 368 -4.67 -2.64 -0.65
C PHE A 368 -5.22 -3.08 0.73
N ILE A 369 -5.67 -4.32 0.86
CA ILE A 369 -6.19 -4.87 2.13
C ILE A 369 -5.07 -4.99 3.17
N SER A 370 -3.86 -5.40 2.76
CA SER A 370 -2.69 -5.50 3.63
C SER A 370 -2.17 -4.13 4.10
N ALA A 371 -2.63 -3.01 3.55
CA ALA A 371 -2.14 -1.66 3.87
C ALA A 371 -2.56 -1.16 5.26
N GLU A 372 -3.58 -1.77 5.86
CA GLU A 372 -4.12 -1.38 7.18
C GLU A 372 -4.27 0.14 7.38
N ASP A 373 -4.70 0.88 6.35
CA ASP A 373 -4.88 2.35 6.31
C ASP A 373 -3.62 3.21 6.10
N VAL A 374 -2.47 2.66 5.72
CA VAL A 374 -1.31 3.47 5.29
C VAL A 374 -1.63 4.11 3.93
N GLU A 375 -1.70 5.45 3.87
CA GLU A 375 -1.89 6.17 2.60
C GLU A 375 -0.58 6.12 1.79
N MET A 376 -0.58 5.35 0.70
CA MET A 376 0.55 5.22 -0.22
C MET A 376 0.09 4.68 -1.58
N ILE A 377 0.91 4.85 -2.60
CA ILE A 377 0.70 4.22 -3.91
C ILE A 377 1.24 2.78 -3.87
N TYR A 378 0.35 1.82 -4.05
CA TYR A 378 0.66 0.40 -4.00
C TYR A 378 1.62 -0.04 -5.12
N TYR A 379 2.54 -0.95 -4.80
CA TYR A 379 3.50 -1.54 -5.73
C TYR A 379 2.82 -2.20 -6.92
N GLN A 380 1.75 -2.96 -6.69
CA GLN A 380 0.98 -3.63 -7.74
C GLN A 380 0.33 -2.65 -8.72
N THR A 381 0.25 -1.34 -8.41
CA THR A 381 -0.20 -0.32 -9.37
C THR A 381 0.70 -0.29 -10.62
N ALA A 382 1.98 -0.66 -10.50
CA ALA A 382 2.86 -0.82 -11.65
C ALA A 382 2.29 -1.83 -12.68
N ASN A 383 1.68 -2.91 -12.20
CA ASN A 383 1.10 -3.96 -13.02
C ASN A 383 -0.35 -3.64 -13.50
N MET A 384 -0.95 -2.58 -12.98
CA MET A 384 -2.34 -2.19 -13.30
C MET A 384 -2.46 -1.30 -14.53
N GLN A 385 -1.36 -0.75 -15.07
CA GLN A 385 -1.39 0.15 -16.22
C GLN A 385 -2.03 -0.50 -17.46
N ASP A 386 -1.67 -1.76 -17.75
CA ASP A 386 -2.26 -2.51 -18.86
C ASP A 386 -3.76 -2.71 -18.65
N VAL A 387 -4.16 -3.03 -17.42
CA VAL A 387 -5.57 -3.23 -17.05
C VAL A 387 -6.35 -1.94 -17.26
N VAL A 388 -5.82 -0.79 -16.84
CA VAL A 388 -6.44 0.53 -17.05
C VAL A 388 -6.56 0.84 -18.54
N LYS A 389 -5.52 0.60 -19.35
CA LYS A 389 -5.54 0.82 -20.81
C LYS A 389 -6.55 -0.06 -21.53
N GLU A 390 -6.61 -1.34 -21.20
CA GLU A 390 -7.48 -2.32 -21.85
C GLU A 390 -8.95 -2.17 -21.45
N THR A 391 -9.21 -1.90 -20.17
CA THR A 391 -10.59 -1.77 -19.66
C THR A 391 -11.14 -0.34 -19.77
N GLY A 392 -10.25 0.66 -19.81
CA GLY A 392 -10.58 2.08 -19.69
C GLY A 392 -11.08 2.48 -18.30
N CYS A 393 -10.94 1.62 -17.29
CA CYS A 393 -11.38 1.87 -15.92
C CYS A 393 -10.27 2.53 -15.11
N ASP A 394 -10.58 3.62 -14.40
CA ASP A 394 -9.65 4.40 -13.58
C ASP A 394 -9.87 4.24 -12.06
N ALA A 395 -10.98 3.60 -11.66
CA ALA A 395 -11.28 3.32 -10.27
C ALA A 395 -11.85 1.92 -10.05
N ILE A 396 -11.48 1.29 -8.93
CA ILE A 396 -12.01 0.00 -8.47
C ILE A 396 -13.10 0.25 -7.43
N ASN A 397 -14.21 -0.46 -7.55
CA ASN A 397 -15.28 -0.49 -6.56
C ASN A 397 -15.37 -1.85 -5.88
N LEU A 398 -15.18 -1.84 -4.56
CA LEU A 398 -15.30 -3.00 -3.68
C LEU A 398 -16.58 -2.88 -2.86
N ILE A 399 -17.41 -3.92 -2.92
CA ILE A 399 -18.67 -3.99 -2.18
C ILE A 399 -18.66 -5.24 -1.33
N VAL A 400 -18.78 -5.06 -0.02
CA VAL A 400 -18.83 -6.16 0.93
C VAL A 400 -20.03 -5.98 1.85
N ALA A 401 -20.89 -7.00 1.92
CA ALA A 401 -22.03 -7.03 2.82
C ALA A 401 -21.91 -8.19 3.82
N ARG A 402 -22.10 -7.87 5.09
CA ARG A 402 -22.18 -8.81 6.21
C ARG A 402 -23.62 -8.99 6.62
N LYS A 403 -24.01 -10.23 6.90
CA LYS A 403 -25.24 -10.55 7.63
C LYS A 403 -24.94 -11.37 8.86
N SER A 404 -25.43 -10.90 10.00
CA SER A 404 -25.44 -11.63 11.26
C SER A 404 -26.87 -11.83 11.73
N ARG A 405 -27.14 -12.97 12.36
CA ARG A 405 -28.41 -13.15 13.07
C ARG A 405 -28.34 -12.43 14.41
N ASP A 406 -29.32 -11.57 14.67
CA ASP A 406 -29.41 -10.87 15.95
C ASP A 406 -29.70 -11.87 17.09
N LYS A 407 -29.37 -11.48 18.33
CA LYS A 407 -29.69 -12.27 19.52
C LYS A 407 -31.21 -12.47 19.61
N PHE A 408 -31.61 -13.67 20.02
CA PHE A 408 -33.02 -13.98 20.19
C PHE A 408 -33.70 -13.05 21.22
N VAL A 409 -32.97 -12.72 22.30
CA VAL A 409 -33.33 -11.71 23.30
C VAL A 409 -32.33 -10.55 23.21
N ASN A 410 -32.82 -9.34 22.94
CA ASN A 410 -32.07 -8.09 22.97
C ASN A 410 -32.90 -7.04 23.75
N SER A 411 -32.30 -5.91 24.11
CA SER A 411 -32.98 -4.86 24.89
C SER A 411 -34.29 -4.41 24.24
N GLY A 412 -34.29 -4.18 22.92
CA GLY A 412 -35.49 -3.80 22.18
C GLY A 412 -36.64 -4.81 22.26
N LYS A 413 -36.35 -6.12 22.22
CA LYS A 413 -37.36 -7.18 22.36
C LYS A 413 -37.87 -7.31 23.79
N VAL A 414 -37.05 -7.03 24.79
CA VAL A 414 -37.47 -6.97 26.21
C VAL A 414 -38.43 -5.79 26.42
N PHE A 415 -38.13 -4.63 25.84
CA PHE A 415 -39.05 -3.48 25.85
C PHE A 415 -40.37 -3.78 25.16
N SER A 416 -40.36 -4.42 23.98
CA SER A 416 -41.61 -4.84 23.30
C SER A 416 -42.43 -5.85 24.10
N LEU A 417 -41.78 -6.69 24.93
CA LEU A 417 -42.45 -7.59 25.87
C LEU A 417 -43.13 -6.82 27.01
N LEU A 418 -42.48 -5.81 27.56
CA LEU A 418 -43.06 -4.93 28.58
C LEU A 418 -44.26 -4.15 28.03
N GLU A 419 -44.14 -3.57 26.83
CA GLU A 419 -45.25 -2.88 26.15
C GLU A 419 -46.45 -3.81 25.90
N ALA A 420 -46.20 -5.08 25.57
CA ALA A 420 -47.23 -6.08 25.38
C ALA A 420 -47.97 -6.45 26.67
N VAL A 421 -47.39 -6.21 27.85
CA VAL A 421 -48.05 -6.38 29.16
C VAL A 421 -48.95 -5.20 29.47
N PHE A 422 -48.53 -3.97 29.13
CA PHE A 422 -49.29 -2.75 29.41
C PHE A 422 -50.41 -2.46 28.40
N CYS A 423 -50.33 -2.99 27.17
CA CYS A 423 -51.36 -2.81 26.16
C CYS A 423 -51.71 -4.15 25.47
N PRO A 424 -52.66 -4.92 26.02
CA PRO A 424 -53.05 -6.24 25.52
C PRO A 424 -53.49 -6.27 24.04
N VAL A 425 -53.99 -5.13 23.54
CA VAL A 425 -54.47 -4.99 22.14
C VAL A 425 -53.31 -5.07 21.14
N VAL A 426 -52.10 -4.59 21.49
CA VAL A 426 -50.93 -4.67 20.61
C VAL A 426 -50.12 -5.95 20.80
N THR A 427 -50.47 -6.78 21.78
CA THR A 427 -49.75 -8.01 22.14
C THR A 427 -49.57 -8.98 20.96
N PRO A 428 -50.59 -9.25 20.09
CA PRO A 428 -50.37 -10.12 18.93
C PRO A 428 -49.29 -9.60 17.98
N VAL A 429 -49.25 -8.28 17.77
CA VAL A 429 -48.25 -7.61 16.92
C VAL A 429 -46.87 -7.66 17.55
N MET A 430 -46.76 -7.44 18.87
CA MET A 430 -45.49 -7.50 19.59
C MET A 430 -44.92 -8.92 19.67
N ILE A 431 -45.76 -9.93 19.89
CA ILE A 431 -45.35 -11.35 19.85
C ILE A 431 -44.86 -11.72 18.45
N ALA A 432 -45.57 -11.30 17.40
CA ALA A 432 -45.13 -11.50 16.03
C ALA A 432 -43.76 -10.82 15.77
N ARG A 433 -43.56 -9.59 16.27
CA ARG A 433 -42.30 -8.84 16.16
C ARG A 433 -41.13 -9.54 16.86
N ILE A 434 -41.38 -10.22 17.98
CA ILE A 434 -40.37 -10.99 18.71
C ILE A 434 -40.04 -12.31 18.00
N ALA A 435 -41.07 -12.99 17.48
CA ALA A 435 -40.96 -14.27 16.79
C ALA A 435 -40.22 -14.16 15.45
N LEU A 436 -40.35 -13.03 14.75
CA LEU A 436 -39.65 -12.80 13.49
C LEU A 436 -38.12 -12.70 13.69
N PRO A 437 -37.33 -13.41 12.88
CA PRO A 437 -35.88 -13.31 12.94
C PRO A 437 -35.45 -11.91 12.48
N ARG A 438 -34.67 -11.22 13.32
CA ARG A 438 -33.99 -9.98 12.95
C ARG A 438 -32.56 -10.29 12.54
N TYR A 439 -32.10 -9.60 11.51
CA TYR A 439 -30.73 -9.66 11.03
C TYR A 439 -30.10 -8.29 11.21
N ASP A 440 -28.84 -8.30 11.61
CA ASP A 440 -27.96 -7.14 11.61
C ASP A 440 -27.11 -7.21 10.34
N ILE A 441 -27.14 -6.15 9.56
CA ILE A 441 -26.52 -6.07 8.24
C ILE A 441 -25.58 -4.90 8.23
N LYS A 442 -24.34 -5.17 7.82
CA LYS A 442 -23.34 -4.13 7.58
C LYS A 442 -22.92 -4.19 6.13
N ALA A 443 -23.06 -3.12 5.37
CA ALA A 443 -22.60 -3.08 3.98
C ALA A 443 -21.62 -1.94 3.79
N ASN A 444 -20.46 -2.24 3.21
CA ASN A 444 -19.42 -1.27 2.90
C ASN A 444 -19.31 -1.12 1.38
N PHE A 445 -19.18 0.13 0.96
CA PHE A 445 -19.00 0.54 -0.43
C PHE A 445 -17.76 1.40 -0.51
N ILE A 446 -16.72 0.87 -1.14
CA ILE A 446 -15.41 1.51 -1.25
C ILE A 446 -15.10 1.75 -2.72
N VAL A 447 -14.65 2.95 -3.07
CA VAL A 447 -14.14 3.31 -4.39
C VAL A 447 -12.74 3.85 -4.25
N ILE A 448 -11.83 3.29 -5.04
CA ILE A 448 -10.39 3.52 -4.92
C ILE A 448 -9.86 3.90 -6.30
N ASP A 449 -9.08 4.96 -6.36
CA ASP A 449 -8.32 5.39 -7.53
C ASP A 449 -7.19 4.40 -7.80
N ILE A 450 -7.15 3.80 -8.99
CA ILE A 450 -6.19 2.73 -9.31
C ILE A 450 -4.76 3.29 -9.34
N GLU A 451 -4.56 4.47 -9.94
CA GLU A 451 -3.23 5.04 -10.17
C GLU A 451 -2.60 5.59 -8.89
N LYS A 452 -3.41 6.18 -8.01
CA LYS A 452 -2.95 6.82 -6.78
C LYS A 452 -3.08 5.92 -5.54
N GLY A 453 -3.83 4.83 -5.63
CA GLY A 453 -4.19 4.01 -4.46
C GLY A 453 -5.10 4.72 -3.46
N LYS A 454 -5.60 5.91 -3.79
CA LYS A 454 -6.35 6.76 -2.85
C LYS A 454 -7.82 6.38 -2.81
N VAL A 455 -8.34 6.19 -1.60
CA VAL A 455 -9.77 5.96 -1.37
C VAL A 455 -10.55 7.26 -1.65
N LYS A 456 -11.38 7.25 -2.69
CA LYS A 456 -12.21 8.40 -3.11
C LYS A 456 -13.55 8.42 -2.39
N LEU A 457 -14.12 7.25 -2.13
CA LEU A 457 -15.39 7.11 -1.43
C LEU A 457 -15.32 5.87 -0.53
N ASN A 458 -15.62 6.03 0.74
CA ASN A 458 -15.80 4.92 1.68
C ASN A 458 -17.03 5.18 2.53
N HIS A 459 -18.10 4.44 2.30
CA HIS A 459 -19.33 4.55 3.07
C HIS A 459 -19.78 3.18 3.54
N GLY A 460 -20.16 3.11 4.82
CA GLY A 460 -20.78 1.95 5.42
C GLY A 460 -22.22 2.27 5.82
N ILE A 461 -23.09 1.26 5.75
CA ILE A 461 -24.38 1.29 6.43
C ILE A 461 -24.47 0.16 7.42
N GLU A 462 -25.16 0.41 8.53
CA GLU A 462 -25.62 -0.61 9.46
C GLU A 462 -27.15 -0.55 9.47
N ALA A 463 -27.80 -1.69 9.25
CA ALA A 463 -29.24 -1.79 9.23
C ALA A 463 -29.69 -3.04 9.98
N ASP A 464 -30.69 -2.89 10.84
CA ASP A 464 -31.29 -3.99 11.58
C ASP A 464 -32.73 -4.25 11.11
N GLY A 465 -33.08 -5.51 10.90
CA GLY A 465 -34.47 -5.88 10.62
C GLY A 465 -34.64 -7.09 9.71
N SER A 466 -35.89 -7.32 9.33
CA SER A 466 -36.28 -8.39 8.40
C SER A 466 -36.18 -7.96 6.94
N ASN A 467 -36.36 -6.67 6.62
CA ASN A 467 -36.35 -6.13 5.25
C ASN A 467 -34.98 -5.58 4.81
N TYR A 468 -33.89 -6.22 5.26
CA TYR A 468 -32.54 -5.75 5.01
C TYR A 468 -32.18 -5.63 3.51
N LYS A 469 -32.79 -6.45 2.65
CA LYS A 469 -32.51 -6.44 1.20
C LYS A 469 -32.88 -5.10 0.58
N ALA A 470 -34.02 -4.52 0.96
CA ALA A 470 -34.43 -3.21 0.49
C ALA A 470 -33.45 -2.11 0.91
N TYR A 471 -32.94 -2.17 2.15
CA TYR A 471 -31.93 -1.24 2.65
C TYR A 471 -30.62 -1.33 1.87
N VAL A 472 -30.09 -2.54 1.67
CA VAL A 472 -28.86 -2.75 0.87
C VAL A 472 -29.07 -2.27 -0.56
N ASN A 473 -30.19 -2.60 -1.19
CA ASN A 473 -30.49 -2.17 -2.56
C ASN A 473 -30.58 -0.64 -2.69
N SER A 474 -31.28 0.01 -1.76
CA SER A 474 -31.37 1.48 -1.71
C SER A 474 -30.00 2.12 -1.49
N PHE A 475 -29.19 1.57 -0.58
CA PHE A 475 -27.84 2.05 -0.32
C PHE A 475 -26.95 1.96 -1.56
N ILE A 476 -26.87 0.80 -2.22
CA ILE A 476 -26.08 0.61 -3.43
C ILE A 476 -26.52 1.58 -4.54
N TYR A 477 -27.83 1.71 -4.77
CA TYR A 477 -28.36 2.66 -5.74
C TYR A 477 -27.97 4.11 -5.41
N ASN A 478 -28.11 4.53 -4.16
CA ASN A 478 -27.79 5.89 -3.73
C ASN A 478 -26.29 6.20 -3.85
N MET A 479 -25.41 5.23 -3.56
CA MET A 479 -23.96 5.41 -3.73
C MET A 479 -23.58 5.60 -5.19
N TYR A 480 -24.12 4.78 -6.09
CA TYR A 480 -23.91 4.97 -7.52
C TYR A 480 -24.54 6.27 -8.04
N ALA A 481 -25.72 6.66 -7.55
CA ALA A 481 -26.34 7.92 -7.91
C ALA A 481 -25.51 9.14 -7.46
N LYS A 482 -24.84 9.02 -6.31
CA LYS A 482 -23.87 10.04 -5.83
C LYS A 482 -22.68 10.15 -6.79
N ILE A 483 -22.06 9.02 -7.15
CA ILE A 483 -20.96 9.00 -8.12
C ILE A 483 -21.37 9.64 -9.45
N ASN A 484 -22.58 9.34 -9.94
CA ASN A 484 -23.04 9.91 -11.21
C ASN A 484 -23.28 11.43 -11.17
N LYS A 485 -23.57 11.99 -9.98
CA LYS A 485 -23.76 13.43 -9.78
C LYS A 485 -22.46 14.19 -9.54
N GLU A 486 -21.44 13.48 -9.06
CA GLU A 486 -20.12 14.02 -8.69
C GLU A 486 -19.03 13.66 -9.72
N LYS A 487 -19.44 13.07 -10.84
CA LYS A 487 -18.72 13.08 -12.12
C LYS A 487 -18.77 14.48 -12.71
#